data_AF-A0A961I1L8-F1
#
_entry.id   AF-A0A961I1L8-F1
#
_cell.length_a   1.000
_cell.length_b   1.000
_cell.length_c   1.000
_cell.angle_alpha   90.00
_cell.angle_beta   90.00
_cell.angle_gamma   90.00
#
_symmetry.space_group_name_H-M   'P 1'
#
loop_
_entity.id
_entity.type
_entity.pdbx_description
1 polymer ?
#
loop_
_entity_poly.entity_id
_entity_poly.type
_entity_poly.pdbx_seq_one_letter_code
_entity_poly.pdbx_strand_id
1 'polypeptide(L)'
;MPGVIRSYVRIVDALNYRLGRVVMYGIFVMVGILLWSSISKTFFLPSLWTLESAQFAMVAYYMLGGPYSVQLGSNVRMDLFYHNWSARKKAWFDAFSILFLIFWLGVMLFGAVESTAYSLEYGER
;
A
#
# COMPACT_ATOMS: atom_id res chain seq x y z
N MET A 1 -15.49 -25.73 6.31
CA MET A 1 -15.68 -24.47 5.55
C MET A 1 -16.59 -24.76 4.35
N PRO A 2 -17.73 -24.06 4.23
CA PRO A 2 -18.62 -24.12 3.06
C PRO A 2 -17.87 -24.01 1.72
N GLY A 3 -18.33 -24.73 0.69
CA GLY A 3 -17.67 -24.75 -0.63
C GLY A 3 -17.55 -23.37 -1.28
N VAL A 4 -18.53 -22.50 -1.06
CA VAL A 4 -18.56 -21.11 -1.55
C VAL A 4 -17.38 -20.29 -1.00
N ILE A 5 -17.08 -20.43 0.29
CA ILE A 5 -15.98 -19.72 0.95
C ILE A 5 -14.63 -20.18 0.40
N ARG A 6 -14.47 -21.47 0.13
CA ARG A 6 -13.23 -22.01 -0.48
C ARG A 6 -13.03 -21.53 -1.91
N SER A 7 -14.10 -21.35 -2.68
CA SER A 7 -14.01 -20.83 -4.05
C SER A 7 -13.69 -19.33 -4.04
N TYR A 8 -14.31 -18.57 -3.13
CA TYR A 8 -14.01 -17.14 -2.94
C TYR A 8 -12.52 -16.91 -2.60
N VAL A 9 -11.99 -17.62 -1.60
CA VAL A 9 -10.58 -17.50 -1.20
C VAL A 9 -9.64 -17.82 -2.36
N ARG A 10 -9.91 -18.90 -3.11
CA ARG A 10 -9.09 -19.25 -4.29
C ARG A 10 -9.09 -18.19 -5.39
N ILE A 11 -10.23 -17.54 -5.62
CA ILE A 11 -10.33 -16.46 -6.61
C ILE A 11 -9.50 -15.26 -6.15
N VAL A 12 -9.66 -14.84 -4.90
CA VAL A 12 -8.92 -13.72 -4.32
C VAL A 12 -7.41 -13.98 -4.31
N ASP A 13 -7.01 -15.17 -3.90
CA ASP A 13 -5.59 -15.58 -3.90
C ASP A 13 -4.99 -15.58 -5.31
N ALA A 14 -5.74 -16.07 -6.31
CA ALA A 14 -5.28 -16.09 -7.69
C ALA A 14 -5.20 -14.68 -8.29
N LEU A 15 -6.16 -13.80 -7.95
CA LEU A 15 -6.14 -12.40 -8.36
C LEU A 15 -4.94 -11.66 -7.76
N ASN A 16 -4.73 -11.78 -6.45
CA ASN A 16 -3.61 -11.15 -5.75
C ASN A 16 -2.26 -11.62 -6.30
N TYR A 17 -2.14 -12.93 -6.59
CA TYR A 17 -0.92 -13.49 -7.18
C TYR A 17 -0.63 -12.90 -8.57
N ARG A 18 -1.62 -12.84 -9.45
CA ARG A 18 -1.46 -12.30 -10.81
C ARG A 18 -1.21 -10.80 -10.81
N LEU A 19 -1.97 -10.07 -10.01
CA LEU A 19 -1.83 -8.62 -9.86
C LEU A 19 -0.45 -8.27 -9.32
N GLY A 20 -0.02 -8.93 -8.24
CA GLY A 20 1.30 -8.72 -7.64
C GLY A 20 2.46 -8.99 -8.59
N ARG A 21 2.36 -10.03 -9.42
CA ARG A 21 3.35 -10.33 -10.47
C ARG A 21 3.48 -9.22 -11.51
N VAL A 22 2.36 -8.59 -11.90
CA VAL A 22 2.37 -7.46 -12.83
C VAL A 22 2.92 -6.21 -12.13
N VAL A 23 2.45 -5.93 -10.92
CA VAL A 23 2.85 -4.75 -10.12
C VAL A 23 4.33 -4.78 -9.77
N MET A 24 4.95 -5.97 -9.61
CA MET A 24 6.39 -6.12 -9.40
C MET A 24 7.21 -5.34 -10.45
N TYR A 25 6.76 -5.30 -11.71
CA TYR A 25 7.43 -4.55 -12.76
C TYR A 25 7.24 -3.03 -12.67
N GLY A 26 6.31 -2.55 -11.82
CA GLY A 26 6.10 -1.13 -11.54
C GLY A 26 7.34 -0.44 -10.94
N ILE A 27 8.26 -1.21 -10.34
CA ILE A 27 9.54 -0.66 -9.87
C ILE A 27 10.36 -0.06 -11.02
N PHE A 28 10.29 -0.63 -12.23
CA PHE A 28 10.98 -0.09 -13.40
C PHE A 28 10.41 1.26 -13.84
N VAL A 29 9.10 1.46 -13.67
CA VAL A 29 8.45 2.75 -13.91
C VAL A 29 8.97 3.79 -12.92
N MET A 30 9.01 3.45 -11.63
CA MET A 30 9.53 4.34 -10.59
C MET A 30 11.02 4.68 -10.82
N VAL A 31 11.84 3.69 -11.18
CA VAL A 31 13.24 3.91 -11.57
C VAL A 31 13.33 4.85 -12.76
N GLY A 32 12.48 4.69 -13.78
CA GLY A 32 12.42 5.61 -14.93
C GLY A 32 12.11 7.05 -14.54
N ILE A 33 11.12 7.27 -13.66
CA ILE A 33 10.77 8.61 -13.15
C ILE A 33 11.94 9.23 -12.40
N LEU A 34 12.59 8.45 -11.52
CA LEU A 34 13.72 8.93 -10.72
C LEU A 34 14.96 9.20 -11.58
N LEU A 35 15.24 8.36 -12.57
CA LEU A 35 16.32 8.59 -13.53
C LEU A 35 16.07 9.87 -14.33
N TRP A 36 14.85 10.10 -14.81
CA TRP A 36 14.48 11.35 -15.48
C TRP A 36 14.63 12.57 -14.56
N SER A 37 14.17 12.46 -13.30
CA SER A 37 14.41 13.49 -12.28
C SER A 37 15.89 13.82 -12.17
N SER A 38 16.76 12.81 -12.02
CA SER A 38 18.21 13.00 -11.90
C SER A 38 18.82 13.67 -13.14
N ILE A 39 18.49 13.21 -14.34
CA ILE A 39 18.97 13.79 -15.59
C ILE A 39 18.49 15.25 -15.72
N SER A 40 17.21 15.51 -15.45
CA SER A 40 16.64 16.86 -15.55
C SER A 40 17.29 17.84 -14.58
N LYS A 41 17.65 17.41 -13.37
CA LYS A 41 18.32 18.24 -12.36
C LYS A 41 19.80 18.51 -12.70
N THR A 42 20.47 17.59 -13.38
CA THR A 42 21.90 17.74 -13.73
C THR A 42 22.12 18.50 -15.03
N PHE A 43 21.24 18.32 -16.02
CA PHE A 43 21.45 18.83 -17.38
C PHE A 43 20.38 19.84 -17.86
N PHE A 44 19.24 19.96 -17.19
CA PHE A 44 18.11 20.80 -17.61
C PHE A 44 17.57 21.65 -16.45
N LEU A 45 16.41 22.28 -16.66
CA LEU A 45 15.63 22.89 -15.58
C LEU A 45 15.03 21.77 -14.70
N PRO A 46 15.09 21.89 -13.37
CA PRO A 46 14.53 20.90 -12.46
C PRO A 46 13.04 20.65 -12.74
N SER A 47 12.69 19.41 -13.05
CA SER A 47 11.29 19.02 -13.24
C SER A 47 10.60 18.84 -11.88
N LEU A 48 9.68 19.74 -11.52
CA LEU A 48 8.98 19.69 -10.23
C LEU A 48 8.00 18.51 -10.12
N TRP A 49 7.35 18.15 -11.24
CA TRP A 49 6.34 17.09 -11.32
C TRP A 49 6.88 15.68 -11.06
N THR A 50 8.20 15.47 -11.19
CA THR A 50 8.80 14.13 -11.04
C THR A 50 8.78 13.64 -9.61
N LEU A 51 8.85 14.54 -8.63
CA LEU A 51 8.76 14.19 -7.22
C LEU A 51 7.36 13.67 -6.87
N GLU A 52 6.33 14.43 -7.23
CA GLU A 52 4.93 14.07 -6.97
C GLU A 52 4.57 12.77 -7.70
N SER A 53 4.98 12.64 -8.96
CA SER A 53 4.75 11.41 -9.74
C SER A 53 5.44 10.19 -9.15
N ALA A 54 6.67 10.35 -8.64
CA ALA A 54 7.36 9.26 -7.95
C ALA A 54 6.66 8.86 -6.64
N GLN A 55 6.13 9.84 -5.89
CA GLN A 55 5.36 9.57 -4.67
C GLN A 55 4.08 8.80 -4.97
N PHE A 56 3.29 9.23 -5.96
CA PHE A 56 2.08 8.51 -6.36
C PHE A 56 2.38 7.11 -6.90
N ALA A 57 3.43 6.97 -7.73
CA ALA A 57 3.87 5.66 -8.22
C ALA A 57 4.30 4.72 -7.09
N MET A 58 5.01 5.25 -6.09
CA MET A 58 5.42 4.50 -4.89
C MET A 58 4.19 4.05 -4.10
N VAL A 59 3.23 4.93 -3.84
CA VAL A 59 1.98 4.58 -3.12
C VAL A 59 1.21 3.50 -3.87
N ALA A 60 1.03 3.64 -5.18
CA ALA A 60 0.37 2.65 -6.01
C ALA A 60 1.10 1.29 -5.97
N TYR A 61 2.43 1.29 -6.07
CA TYR A 61 3.25 0.08 -5.99
C TYR A 61 3.10 -0.63 -4.63
N TYR A 62 3.15 0.12 -3.52
CA TYR A 62 2.99 -0.45 -2.19
C TYR A 62 1.57 -0.98 -1.92
N MET A 63 0.53 -0.23 -2.30
CA MET A 63 -0.86 -0.65 -2.06
C MET A 63 -1.24 -1.88 -2.90
N LEU A 64 -0.84 -1.90 -4.19
CA LEU A 64 -1.19 -3.00 -5.08
C LEU A 64 -0.28 -4.23 -4.89
N GLY A 65 1.00 -4.03 -4.51
CA GLY A 65 1.96 -5.10 -4.24
C GLY A 65 1.88 -5.67 -2.82
N GLY A 66 1.23 -4.96 -1.90
CA GLY A 66 1.09 -5.35 -0.49
C GLY A 66 0.42 -6.72 -0.28
N PRO A 67 -0.76 -7.00 -0.86
CA PRO A 67 -1.42 -8.29 -0.72
C PRO A 67 -0.55 -9.47 -1.21
N TYR A 68 0.22 -9.24 -2.28
CA TYR A 68 1.12 -10.24 -2.85
C TYR A 68 2.32 -10.53 -1.94
N SER A 69 2.91 -9.52 -1.32
CA SER A 69 4.02 -9.71 -0.36
C SER A 69 3.58 -10.40 0.92
N VAL A 70 2.34 -10.14 1.37
CA VAL A 70 1.72 -10.85 2.50
C VAL A 70 1.47 -12.32 2.14
N GLN A 71 0.96 -12.61 0.94
CA GLN A 71 0.74 -13.98 0.45
C GLN A 71 2.03 -14.79 0.38
N LEU A 72 3.14 -14.17 -0.04
CA LEU A 72 4.46 -14.80 -0.08
C LEU A 72 5.13 -14.92 1.29
N GLY A 73 4.56 -14.32 2.34
CA GLY A 73 5.18 -14.26 3.66
C GLY A 73 6.49 -13.46 3.70
N SER A 74 6.77 -12.68 2.65
CA SER A 74 7.98 -11.86 2.51
C SER A 74 7.83 -10.48 3.16
N ASN A 75 6.64 -10.15 3.66
CA ASN A 75 6.43 -8.95 4.45
C ASN A 75 7.20 -9.09 5.78
N VAL A 76 8.06 -8.13 6.12
CA VAL A 76 8.96 -8.24 7.27
C VAL A 76 8.14 -8.18 8.55
N ARG A 77 7.85 -9.35 9.11
CA ARG A 77 7.19 -9.50 10.42
C ARG A 77 8.28 -9.47 11.48
N MET A 78 8.38 -8.39 12.26
CA MET A 78 9.29 -8.30 13.41
C MET A 78 8.72 -9.06 14.62
N ASP A 79 8.41 -10.35 14.47
CA ASP A 79 7.67 -11.13 15.46
C ASP A 79 8.59 -11.84 16.47
N LEU A 80 9.72 -11.23 16.85
CA LEU A 80 10.72 -11.84 17.73
C LEU A 80 10.13 -12.25 19.10
N PHE A 81 9.28 -11.40 19.67
CA PHE A 81 8.56 -11.68 20.92
C PHE A 81 7.16 -12.24 20.69
N TYR A 82 6.53 -11.86 19.58
CA TYR A 82 5.15 -12.23 19.27
C TYR A 82 5.03 -13.73 18.96
N HIS A 83 6.06 -14.38 18.38
CA HIS A 83 6.03 -15.80 18.04
C HIS A 83 5.72 -16.71 19.25
N ASN A 84 6.38 -16.46 20.40
CA ASN A 84 6.31 -17.29 21.60
C ASN A 84 5.10 -17.01 22.52
N TRP A 85 4.22 -16.06 22.17
CA TRP A 85 3.06 -15.74 22.99
C TRP A 85 1.92 -16.77 22.84
N SER A 86 1.19 -17.00 23.94
CA SER A 86 0.00 -17.85 23.94
C SER A 86 -1.13 -17.22 23.11
N ALA A 87 -2.02 -18.05 22.55
CA ALA A 87 -3.11 -17.60 21.68
C ALA A 87 -4.00 -16.52 22.32
N ARG A 88 -4.23 -16.59 23.64
CA ARG A 88 -4.98 -15.55 24.38
C ARG A 88 -4.26 -14.20 24.42
N LYS A 89 -2.94 -14.19 24.63
CA LYS A 89 -2.16 -12.95 24.65
C LYS A 89 -2.09 -12.29 23.27
N LYS A 90 -1.92 -13.10 22.21
CA LYS A 90 -1.99 -12.65 20.82
C LYS A 90 -3.33 -11.99 20.50
N ALA A 91 -4.43 -12.69 20.78
CA ALA A 91 -5.77 -12.18 20.53
C ALA A 91 -6.08 -10.88 21.29
N TRP A 92 -5.63 -10.76 22.54
CA TRP A 92 -5.84 -9.54 23.32
C TRP A 92 -5.03 -8.35 22.78
N PHE A 93 -3.77 -8.60 22.39
CA PHE A 93 -2.93 -7.56 21.80
C PHE A 93 -3.44 -7.13 20.42
N ASP A 94 -3.91 -8.06 19.60
CA ASP A 94 -4.53 -7.76 18.31
C ASP A 94 -5.81 -6.93 18.50
N ALA A 95 -6.67 -7.31 19.46
CA ALA A 95 -7.89 -6.58 19.78
C ALA A 95 -7.63 -5.16 20.32
N PHE A 96 -6.48 -4.93 20.95
CA PHE A 96 -6.07 -3.59 21.37
C PHE A 96 -5.47 -2.80 20.22
N SER A 97 -4.54 -3.39 19.45
CA SER A 97 -3.85 -2.72 18.34
C SER A 97 -4.80 -2.32 17.20
N ILE A 98 -5.87 -3.08 16.97
CA ILE A 98 -6.87 -2.75 15.95
C ILE A 98 -7.60 -1.44 16.23
N LEU A 99 -7.72 -1.03 17.50
CA LEU A 99 -8.34 0.26 17.84
C LEU A 99 -7.52 1.43 17.31
N PHE A 100 -6.19 1.36 17.39
CA PHE A 100 -5.31 2.38 16.81
C PHE A 100 -5.38 2.39 15.29
N LEU A 101 -5.47 1.22 14.67
CA LEU A 101 -5.68 1.11 13.23
C LEU A 101 -7.00 1.76 12.80
N ILE A 102 -8.10 1.46 13.49
CA ILE A 102 -9.42 2.04 13.21
C ILE A 102 -9.39 3.57 13.41
N PHE A 103 -8.78 4.05 14.48
CA PHE A 103 -8.61 5.48 14.73
C PHE A 103 -7.84 6.15 13.60
N TRP A 104 -6.69 5.59 13.21
CA TRP A 104 -5.87 6.11 12.12
C TRP A 104 -6.61 6.13 10.78
N LEU A 105 -7.36 5.07 10.46
CA LEU A 105 -8.21 5.02 9.27
C LEU A 105 -9.31 6.09 9.30
N GLY A 106 -9.90 6.37 10.47
CA GLY A 106 -10.89 7.43 10.64
C GLY A 106 -10.31 8.82 10.36
N VAL A 107 -9.11 9.11 10.87
CA VAL A 107 -8.40 10.38 10.60
C VAL A 107 -8.05 10.51 9.12
N MET A 108 -7.52 9.45 8.50
CA MET A 108 -7.21 9.45 7.07
C MET A 108 -8.45 9.66 6.19
N LEU A 109 -9.57 9.03 6.54
CA LEU A 109 -10.82 9.20 5.81
C LEU A 109 -11.34 10.64 5.93
N PHE A 110 -11.27 11.23 7.13
CA PHE A 110 -11.65 12.62 7.34
C PHE A 110 -10.81 13.57 6.47
N GLY A 111 -9.47 13.43 6.49
CA GLY A 111 -8.58 14.24 5.66
C GLY A 111 -8.80 14.02 4.16
N ALA A 112 -9.14 12.80 3.73
CA ALA A 112 -9.47 12.50 2.34
C ALA A 112 -10.77 13.19 1.89
N VAL A 113 -11.80 13.20 2.73
CA VAL A 113 -13.06 13.91 2.46
C VAL A 113 -12.83 15.42 2.38
N GLU A 114 -12.06 15.98 3.30
CA GLU A 114 -11.70 17.40 3.30
C GLU A 114 -10.93 17.78 2.03
N SER A 115 -9.92 16.98 1.66
CA SER A 115 -9.13 17.18 0.44
C SER A 115 -9.99 17.10 -0.83
N THR A 116 -10.95 16.18 -0.86
CA THR A 116 -11.88 16.02 -2.00
C THR A 116 -12.83 17.22 -2.09
N ALA A 117 -13.36 17.68 -0.96
CA ALA A 117 -14.22 18.87 -0.92
C ALA A 117 -13.46 20.12 -1.39
N TYR A 118 -12.21 20.30 -0.95
CA TYR A 118 -11.34 21.40 -1.34
C TYR A 118 -11.07 21.43 -2.86
N SER A 119 -10.71 20.28 -3.46
CA SER A 119 -10.47 20.19 -4.91
C SER A 119 -11.73 20.53 -5.72
N LEU A 120 -12.92 20.12 -5.26
CA LEU A 120 -14.19 20.45 -5.92
C LEU A 120 -14.56 21.93 -5.79
N GLU A 121 -14.27 22.57 -4.65
CA GLU A 121 -14.57 23.98 -4.40
C GLU A 121 -13.67 24.91 -5.23
N TYR A 122 -12.39 24.56 -5.38
CA TYR A 122 -11.41 25.36 -6.12
C TYR A 122 -11.30 25.03 -7.61
N GLY A 123 -12.03 24.02 -8.10
CA GLY A 123 -12.09 23.69 -9.54
C GLY A 123 -10.78 23.16 -10.12
N GLU A 124 -9.83 22.76 -9.27
CA GLU A 124 -8.61 22.05 -9.63
C GLU A 124 -9.01 20.64 -10.11
N ARG A 125 -9.19 20.50 -11.43
CA ARG A 125 -9.53 19.25 -12.14
C ARG A 125 -8.30 18.42 -12.49
#